data_AF-A0A7I7JIL9-F1
#
_entry.id   AF-A0A7I7JIL9-F1
#
_cell.length_a   1.000
_cell.length_b   1.000
_cell.length_c   1.000
_cell.angle_alpha   90.00
_cell.angle_beta   90.00
_cell.angle_gamma   90.00
#
_symmetry.space_group_name_H-M   'P 1'
#
loop_
_entity.id
_entity.type
_entity.pdbx_description
1 polymer ?
#
loop_
_entity_poly.entity_id
_entity_poly.type
_entity_poly.pdbx_seq_one_letter_code
_entity_poly.pdbx_strand_id
1 'polypeptide(L)' 'MTKRLIDVDDDKLEQARRLLGTSTAKATVNEALAELLALAQRREALLHPESVAGSADLATDEQRRSAWA' A
#
# COMPACT_ATOMS: atom_id res chain seq x y z
N MET A 1 17.29 -11.12 -1.65
CA MET A 1 17.60 -9.69 -1.89
C MET A 1 18.97 -9.59 -2.53
N THR A 2 19.04 -9.03 -3.74
CA THR A 2 20.31 -8.80 -4.45
C THR A 2 20.80 -7.37 -4.17
N LYS A 3 22.10 -7.19 -3.95
CA LYS A 3 22.68 -5.87 -3.73
C LYS A 3 22.65 -5.06 -5.03
N ARG A 4 22.21 -3.81 -4.93
CA ARG A 4 22.29 -2.80 -6.00
C ARG A 4 22.90 -1.54 -5.40
N LEU A 5 23.81 -0.91 -6.12
CA LEU A 5 24.31 0.42 -5.81
C LEU A 5 23.42 1.42 -6.56
N ILE A 6 22.75 2.28 -5.82
CA ILE A 6 21.89 3.34 -6.35
C ILE A 6 22.12 4.59 -5.49
N ASP A 7 22.09 5.75 -6.13
CA ASP A 7 22.03 7.01 -5.40
C ASP A 7 20.58 7.24 -4.94
N VAL A 8 20.41 7.64 -3.69
CA VAL A 8 19.11 7.89 -3.08
C VAL A 8 19.15 9.27 -2.45
N ASP A 9 18.06 10.02 -2.64
CA ASP A 9 17.85 11.31 -1.98
C ASP A 9 17.61 11.07 -0.48
N ASP A 10 18.55 11.51 0.36
CA ASP A 10 18.55 11.29 1.80
C ASP A 10 17.34 11.93 2.49
N ASP A 11 16.88 13.10 2.02
CA ASP A 11 15.72 13.78 2.61
C ASP A 11 14.44 12.99 2.35
N LYS A 12 14.31 12.41 1.16
CA LYS A 12 13.18 11.51 0.82
C LYS A 12 13.27 10.19 1.59
N LEU A 13 14.46 9.62 1.70
CA LEU A 13 14.69 8.38 2.44
C LEU A 13 14.31 8.55 3.91
N GLU A 14 14.69 9.68 4.51
CA GLU A 14 14.38 10.00 5.90
C GLU A 14 12.89 10.29 6.12
N GLN A 15 12.21 10.96 5.17
CA GLN A 15 10.76 11.11 5.21
C GLN A 15 10.03 9.75 5.15
N ALA A 16 10.44 8.87 4.23
CA ALA A 16 9.90 7.53 4.12
C ALA A 16 10.16 6.72 5.40
N ARG A 17 11.35 6.86 6.00
CA ARG A 17 11.72 6.20 7.26
C ARG A 17 10.77 6.58 8.40
N ARG A 18 10.45 7.88 8.54
CA ARG A 18 9.50 8.36 9.55
C ARG A 18 8.08 7.86 9.30
N LEU A 19 7.62 7.87 8.04
CA LEU A 19 6.30 7.38 7.68
C LEU A 19 6.13 5.88 7.93
N LEU A 20 7.16 5.09 7.63
CA LEU A 20 7.14 3.64 7.72
C LEU A 20 7.60 3.11 9.10
N GLY A 21 8.13 3.97 9.97
CA GLY A 21 8.63 3.59 11.30
C GLY A 21 9.86 2.67 11.27
N THR A 22 10.64 2.71 10.19
CA THR A 22 11.77 1.80 9.97
C THR A 22 13.06 2.32 10.61
N SER A 23 13.96 1.41 10.97
CA SER A 23 15.24 1.76 11.63
C SER A 23 16.45 1.78 10.68
N THR A 24 16.32 1.23 9.47
CA THR A 24 17.44 1.13 8.52
C THR A 24 17.02 1.56 7.11
N ALA A 25 17.98 2.08 6.33
CA ALA A 25 17.75 2.44 4.92
C ALA A 25 17.23 1.25 4.10
N LYS A 26 17.83 0.07 4.28
CA LYS A 26 17.39 -1.16 3.61
C LYS A 26 15.94 -1.50 3.93
N ALA A 27 15.55 -1.47 5.21
CA ALA A 27 14.17 -1.74 5.62
C ALA A 27 13.22 -0.71 4.99
N THR A 28 13.59 0.58 5.05
CA THR A 28 12.81 1.67 4.47
C THR A 28 12.57 1.47 2.97
N VAL A 29 13.61 1.17 2.20
CA VAL A 29 13.49 0.95 0.74
C VAL A 29 12.62 -0.28 0.44
N ASN A 30 12.81 -1.37 1.17
CA ASN A 30 12.05 -2.59 0.94
C ASN A 30 10.56 -2.40 1.27
N GLU A 31 10.25 -1.77 2.40
CA GLU A 31 8.86 -1.48 2.80
C GLU A 31 8.20 -0.46 1.87
N ALA A 32 8.93 0.58 1.44
CA ALA A 32 8.42 1.53 0.46
C ALA A 32 8.03 0.85 -0.87
N LEU A 33 8.85 -0.11 -1.34
CA LEU A 33 8.53 -0.89 -2.54
C LEU A 33 7.32 -1.81 -2.31
N ALA A 34 7.21 -2.42 -1.13
CA ALA A 34 6.06 -3.24 -0.77
C ALA A 34 4.76 -2.41 -0.75
N GLU A 35 4.78 -1.22 -0.15
CA GLU A 35 3.63 -0.31 -0.11
C GLU A 35 3.22 0.18 -1.51
N LEU A 36 4.20 0.46 -2.39
CA LEU A 36 3.92 0.81 -3.78
C LEU A 36 3.20 -0.32 -4.52
N LEU A 37 3.66 -1.56 -4.36
CA LEU A 37 3.03 -2.73 -4.96
C LEU A 37 1.64 -3.00 -4.38
N ALA A 38 1.45 -2.81 -3.08
CA ALA A 38 0.14 -2.92 -2.44
C ALA A 38 -0.79 -1.81 -2.92
N LEU A 39 -0.30 -0.58 -3.11
CA LEU A 39 -1.07 0.52 -3.69
C LEU A 39 -1.49 0.23 -5.13
N ALA A 40 -0.61 -0.32 -5.95
CA ALA A 40 -0.92 -0.73 -7.32
C ALA A 40 -2.01 -1.82 -7.34
N GLN A 41 -1.90 -2.83 -6.47
CA GLN A 41 -2.92 -3.88 -6.34
C GLN A 41 -4.27 -3.34 -5.88
N ARG A 42 -4.28 -2.44 -4.88
CA ARG A 42 -5.50 -1.75 -4.43
C ARG A 42 -6.14 -0.95 -5.56
N ARG A 43 -5.34 -0.25 -6.37
CA ARG A 43 -5.84 0.52 -7.52
C ARG A 43 -6.44 -0.38 -8.59
N GLU A 44 -5.76 -1.48 -8.93
CA GLU A 44 -6.25 -2.45 -9.91
C GLU A 44 -7.59 -3.04 -9.48
N ALA A 45 -7.69 -3.47 -8.21
CA ALA A 45 -8.93 -4.00 -7.66
C ALA A 45 -10.09 -3.00 -7.78
N LEU A 46 -9.85 -1.72 -7.49
CA LEU A 46 -10.87 -0.68 -7.61
C LEU A 46 -11.30 -0.39 -9.06
N LEU A 47 -10.41 -0.59 -10.04
CA LEU A 47 -10.71 -0.36 -11.46
C LEU A 47 -11.40 -1.56 -12.12
N HIS A 48 -11.25 -2.75 -11.55
CA HIS A 48 -11.85 -3.99 -12.03
C HIS A 48 -12.93 -4.47 -11.04
N PRO A 49 -14.17 -3.96 -11.13
CA PRO A 49 -15.24 -4.28 -10.19
C PRO A 49 -15.58 -5.77 -10.14
N GLU A 50 -15.30 -6.54 -11.19
CA GLU A 50 -15.38 -8.00 -11.21
C GLU A 50 -14.41 -8.69 -10.22
N SER A 51 -13.28 -8.06 -9.86
CA SER A 51 -12.35 -8.55 -8.84
C SER A 51 -12.78 -8.18 -7.40
N VAL A 52 -13.61 -7.14 -7.28
CA VAL A 52 -14.31 -6.74 -6.05
C VAL A 52 -15.63 -7.50 -5.89
N ALA A 53 -16.04 -8.31 -6.88
CA ALA A 53 -17.31 -9.03 -6.91
C ALA A 53 -17.54 -10.06 -5.78
N GLY A 54 -16.57 -10.25 -4.89
CA GLY A 54 -16.80 -10.88 -3.58
C GLY A 54 -17.61 -10.01 -2.60
N SER A 55 -17.86 -8.74 -2.93
CA SER A 55 -18.58 -7.80 -2.07
C SER A 55 -19.99 -7.47 -2.58
N ALA A 56 -20.75 -8.47 -3.02
CA ALA A 56 -22.20 -8.30 -3.21
C ALA A 56 -22.86 -7.70 -1.95
N ASP A 57 -22.32 -8.04 -0.76
CA ASP A 57 -22.72 -7.48 0.54
C ASP A 57 -22.28 -6.02 0.80
N LEU A 58 -21.29 -5.47 0.07
CA LEU A 58 -20.91 -4.05 0.20
C LEU A 58 -21.59 -3.17 -0.86
N ALA A 59 -22.21 -3.77 -1.86
CA ALA A 59 -22.94 -3.06 -2.90
C ALA A 59 -24.20 -2.38 -2.35
N THR A 60 -24.79 -2.94 -1.29
CA THR A 60 -26.02 -2.43 -0.68
C THR A 60 -25.72 -1.37 0.39
N ASP A 61 -26.41 -0.24 0.29
CA ASP A 61 -26.21 0.92 1.16
C ASP A 61 -26.54 0.63 2.65
N GLU A 62 -27.47 -0.30 2.89
CA GLU A 62 -27.87 -0.78 4.21
C GLU A 62 -26.73 -1.51 4.94
N GLN A 63 -26.07 -2.45 4.26
CA GLN A 63 -24.99 -3.27 4.83
C GLN A 63 -23.73 -2.44 5.07
N ARG A 64 -23.49 -1.43 4.22
CA ARG A 64 -22.42 -0.46 4.45
C ARG A 64 -22.67 0.33 5.74
N ARG A 65 -23.91 0.76 6.00
CA ARG A 65 -24.27 1.52 7.22
C ARG A 65 -24.17 0.66 8.49
N SER A 66 -24.57 -0.61 8.46
CA SER A 66 -24.51 -1.49 9.64
C SER A 66 -23.10 -1.87 10.09
N ALA A 67 -22.11 -1.82 9.20
CA ALA A 67 -20.72 -2.18 9.55
C ALA A 67 -19.99 -1.12 10.38
N TRP A 68 -20.52 0.12 10.43
CA TRP A 68 -19.93 1.25 11.16
C TRP A 68 -20.80 1.76 12.32
N ALA A 69 -21.85 1.01 12.68
CA ALA A 69 -22.71 1.28 13.85
C ALA A 69 -22.19 0.55 15.10
#